data_AF-A0A1Q8X8Q8-F1
#
_entry.id   AF-A0A1Q8X8Q8-F1
#
_cell.length_a   1.000
_cell.length_b   1.000
_cell.length_c   1.000
_cell.angle_alpha   90.00
_cell.angle_beta   90.00
_cell.angle_gamma   90.00
#
_symmetry.space_group_name_H-M   'P 1'
#
loop_
_entity.id
_entity.type
_entity.pdbx_description
1 polymer ?
#
loop_
_entity_poly.entity_id
_entity_poly.type
_entity_poly.pdbx_seq_one_letter_code
_entity_poly.pdbx_strand_id
1 'polypeptide(L)'
;MSPTYKRLLVAVDAGLLLYWAAVFLNLIPEHLRFKDYSNQVIQAWNWSFFPLDVAAALTVFLGAHLTRVGSRIGDLVLTVGLMLTFCAGFMAISFWSFYRDFDPLWWGPNALLMIVPALAFGSMVCRRLETAENRA
;
A
#
# COMPACT_ATOMS: atom_id res chain seq x y z
N MET A 1 6.58 10.33 -11.97
CA MET A 1 5.73 10.69 -10.82
C MET A 1 6.15 12.02 -10.22
N SER A 2 5.20 12.81 -9.70
CA SER A 2 5.47 13.97 -8.84
C SER A 2 6.17 13.56 -7.53
N PRO A 3 7.12 14.35 -7.00
CA PRO A 3 7.76 14.07 -5.72
C PRO A 3 6.79 13.95 -4.54
N THR A 4 5.63 14.61 -4.61
CA THR A 4 4.62 14.58 -3.55
C THR A 4 3.97 13.21 -3.42
N TYR A 5 3.44 12.65 -4.51
CA TYR A 5 2.82 11.32 -4.48
C TYR A 5 3.82 10.21 -4.18
N LYS A 6 5.07 10.36 -4.60
CA LYS A 6 6.14 9.43 -4.22
C LYS A 6 6.35 9.39 -2.70
N ARG A 7 6.44 10.56 -2.07
CA ARG A 7 6.61 10.66 -0.61
C ARG A 7 5.39 10.13 0.13
N LEU A 8 4.19 10.39 -0.38
CA LEU A 8 2.95 9.88 0.20
C LEU A 8 2.91 8.35 0.16
N LEU A 9 3.23 7.75 -0.98
CA LEU A 9 3.32 6.30 -1.14
C LEU A 9 4.34 5.69 -0.15
N VAL A 10 5.56 6.23 -0.11
CA VAL A 10 6.59 5.77 0.85
C VAL A 10 6.11 5.91 2.29
N ALA A 11 5.39 6.97 2.64
CA ALA A 11 4.85 7.15 3.99
C ALA A 11 3.77 6.12 4.34
N VAL A 12 2.90 5.78 3.37
CA VAL A 12 1.87 4.74 3.53
C VAL A 12 2.51 3.37 3.77
N ASP A 13 3.45 2.96 2.92
CA ASP A 13 4.14 1.68 3.05
C ASP A 13 5.05 1.62 4.30
N ALA A 14 5.62 2.75 4.73
CA ALA A 14 6.30 2.83 6.02
C ALA A 14 5.34 2.65 7.19
N GLY A 15 4.15 3.27 7.15
CA GLY A 15 3.10 3.06 8.14
C GLY A 15 2.65 1.60 8.21
N LEU A 16 2.55 0.94 7.07
CA LEU A 16 2.20 -0.48 6.96
C LEU A 16 3.25 -1.39 7.64
N LEU A 17 4.54 -1.15 7.39
CA LEU A 17 5.61 -1.89 8.06
C LEU A 17 5.69 -1.59 9.56
N LEU A 18 5.46 -0.34 9.97
CA LEU A 18 5.41 0.01 11.39
C LEU A 18 4.25 -0.68 12.11
N TYR A 19 3.09 -0.77 11.45
CA TYR A 19 1.94 -1.52 11.96
C TYR A 19 2.29 -3.00 12.15
N TRP A 20 2.85 -3.65 11.12
CA TRP A 20 3.28 -5.05 11.25
C TRP A 20 4.34 -5.24 12.33
N ALA A 21 5.33 -4.35 12.42
CA ALA A 21 6.33 -4.39 13.48
C ALA A 21 5.68 -4.30 14.88
N ALA A 22 4.70 -3.41 15.06
CA ALA A 22 3.96 -3.27 16.32
C ALA A 22 3.14 -4.53 16.65
N VAL A 23 2.56 -5.20 15.65
CA VAL A 23 1.88 -6.50 15.79
C VAL A 23 2.86 -7.58 16.25
N PHE A 24 4.01 -7.74 15.59
CA PHE A 24 5.02 -8.75 15.93
C PHE A 24 5.67 -8.53 17.30
N LEU A 25 5.94 -7.28 17.65
CA LEU A 25 6.53 -6.92 18.94
C LEU A 25 5.50 -6.93 20.09
N ASN A 26 4.26 -7.33 19.83
CA ASN A 26 3.16 -7.35 20.79
C ASN A 26 2.90 -5.99 21.45
N LEU A 27 3.20 -4.88 20.76
CA LEU A 27 2.96 -3.52 21.26
C LEU A 27 1.47 -3.15 21.24
N ILE A 28 0.69 -3.84 20.41
CA ILE A 28 -0.76 -3.69 20.30
C ILE A 28 -1.43 -4.87 21.03
N PRO A 29 -2.40 -4.62 21.93
CA PRO A 29 -3.21 -5.68 22.53
C PRO A 29 -3.89 -6.54 21.45
N GLU A 30 -3.96 -7.85 21.66
CA GLU A 30 -4.46 -8.80 20.65
C GLU A 30 -5.81 -8.40 20.05
N HIS A 31 -6.78 -8.02 20.88
CA HIS A 31 -8.11 -7.60 20.46
C HIS A 31 -8.15 -6.31 19.62
N LEU A 32 -7.06 -5.52 19.59
CA LEU A 32 -6.94 -4.31 18.77
C LEU A 32 -6.08 -4.53 17.52
N ARG A 33 -5.41 -5.68 17.39
CA ARG A 33 -4.57 -5.99 16.21
C ARG A 33 -5.44 -6.16 14.98
N PHE A 34 -6.48 -6.95 15.09
CA PHE A 34 -7.40 -7.23 13.99
C PHE A 34 -8.84 -7.07 14.46
N LYS A 35 -9.71 -6.66 13.55
CA LYS A 35 -11.15 -6.71 13.79
C LYS A 35 -11.55 -8.15 14.09
N ASP A 36 -12.38 -8.34 15.11
CA ASP A 36 -12.88 -9.66 15.53
C ASP A 36 -11.76 -10.70 15.71
N TYR A 37 -10.69 -10.31 16.41
CA TYR A 37 -9.51 -11.15 16.63
C TYR A 37 -9.84 -12.56 17.17
N SER A 38 -10.94 -12.77 17.88
CA SER A 38 -11.35 -14.10 18.34
C SER A 38 -11.73 -15.07 17.21
N ASN A 39 -12.07 -14.57 16.02
CA ASN A 39 -12.42 -15.38 14.88
C ASN A 39 -11.17 -15.84 14.12
N GLN A 40 -10.89 -17.15 14.16
CA GLN A 40 -9.71 -17.75 13.53
C GLN A 40 -9.65 -17.53 12.02
N VAL A 41 -10.80 -17.45 11.33
CA VAL A 41 -10.85 -17.18 9.89
C VAL A 41 -10.43 -15.75 9.61
N ILE A 42 -10.89 -14.79 10.42
CA ILE A 42 -10.51 -13.37 10.28
C ILE A 42 -9.04 -13.15 10.64
N GLN A 43 -8.52 -13.87 11.64
CA GLN A 43 -7.08 -13.86 11.93
C GLN A 43 -6.26 -14.36 10.74
N ALA A 44 -6.59 -15.55 10.21
CA ALA A 44 -5.88 -16.12 9.06
C ALA A 44 -5.96 -15.21 7.83
N TRP A 45 -7.12 -14.60 7.61
CA TRP A 45 -7.32 -13.61 6.55
C TRP A 45 -6.42 -12.38 6.74
N ASN A 46 -6.37 -11.76 7.93
CA ASN A 46 -5.47 -10.64 8.20
C ASN A 46 -3.99 -11.03 8.05
N TRP A 47 -3.60 -12.20 8.56
CA TRP A 47 -2.24 -12.71 8.42
C TRP A 47 -1.83 -12.98 6.96
N SER A 48 -2.79 -13.24 6.08
CA SER A 48 -2.51 -13.38 4.64
C SER A 48 -2.01 -12.08 3.99
N PHE A 49 -2.30 -10.91 4.58
CA PHE A 49 -1.78 -9.62 4.11
C PHE A 49 -0.33 -9.42 4.46
N PHE A 50 0.19 -10.01 5.55
CA PHE A 50 1.58 -9.81 5.96
C PHE A 50 2.62 -10.01 4.84
N PRO A 51 2.66 -11.16 4.12
CA PRO A 51 3.62 -11.34 3.05
C PRO A 51 3.42 -10.35 1.88
N LEU A 52 2.16 -9.99 1.59
CA LEU A 52 1.83 -9.02 0.54
C LEU A 52 2.31 -7.61 0.91
N ASP A 53 2.02 -7.17 2.13
CA ASP A 53 2.34 -5.86 2.67
C ASP A 53 3.85 -5.65 2.77
N VAL A 54 4.59 -6.66 3.23
CA VAL A 54 6.06 -6.63 3.24
C VAL A 54 6.62 -6.57 1.82
N ALA A 55 6.10 -7.37 0.89
CA ALA A 55 6.54 -7.33 -0.49
C ALA A 55 6.26 -5.97 -1.14
N ALA A 56 5.08 -5.38 -0.89
CA ALA A 56 4.71 -4.06 -1.35
C ALA A 56 5.72 -3.01 -0.84
N ALA A 57 5.93 -2.95 0.48
CA ALA A 57 6.77 -1.93 1.09
C ALA A 57 8.24 -2.02 0.67
N LEU A 58 8.81 -3.24 0.64
CA LEU A 58 10.18 -3.45 0.17
C LEU A 58 10.35 -3.02 -1.29
N THR A 59 9.36 -3.32 -2.13
CA THR A 59 9.38 -2.96 -3.55
C THR A 59 9.21 -1.46 -3.75
N VAL A 60 8.34 -0.80 -2.98
CA VAL A 60 8.17 0.66 -2.99
C VAL A 60 9.46 1.36 -2.56
N PHE A 61 10.11 0.92 -1.49
CA PHE A 61 11.37 1.52 -1.04
C PHE A 61 12.50 1.32 -2.04
N LEU A 62 12.61 0.11 -2.60
CA LEU A 62 13.58 -0.18 -3.65
C LEU A 62 13.33 0.68 -4.89
N GLY A 63 12.08 0.78 -5.36
CA GLY A 63 11.70 1.62 -6.50
C GLY A 63 11.96 3.10 -6.23
N ALA A 64 11.66 3.59 -5.03
CA ALA A 64 11.93 4.97 -4.63
C ALA A 64 13.44 5.26 -4.59
N HIS A 65 14.25 4.34 -4.08
CA HIS A 65 15.70 4.43 -4.09
C HIS A 65 16.27 4.40 -5.52
N LEU A 66 15.84 3.44 -6.35
CA LEU A 66 16.29 3.30 -7.74
C LEU A 66 15.95 4.53 -8.59
N THR A 67 14.77 5.10 -8.41
CA THR A 67 14.39 6.36 -9.09
C THR A 67 15.19 7.56 -8.61
N ARG A 68 15.66 7.58 -7.35
CA ARG A 68 16.51 8.65 -6.83
C ARG A 68 17.92 8.61 -7.41
N VAL A 69 18.49 7.41 -7.62
CA VAL A 69 19.84 7.23 -8.21
C VAL A 69 19.83 7.26 -9.75
N GLY A 70 18.69 7.57 -10.39
CA GLY A 70 18.59 7.70 -11.84
C GLY A 70 18.53 6.38 -12.61
N SER A 71 18.20 5.27 -11.96
CA SER A 71 18.10 3.96 -12.61
C SER A 71 16.92 3.89 -13.58
N ARG A 72 17.15 3.32 -14.78
CA ARG A 72 16.13 3.15 -15.83
C ARG A 72 14.98 2.22 -15.40
N ILE A 73 15.24 1.28 -14.49
CA ILE A 73 14.24 0.32 -13.99
C ILE A 73 13.47 0.83 -12.77
N GLY A 74 13.85 1.97 -12.19
CA GLY A 74 13.27 2.44 -10.94
C GLY A 74 11.76 2.66 -11.01
N ASP A 75 11.27 3.22 -12.13
CA ASP A 75 9.84 3.43 -12.35
C ASP A 75 9.07 2.10 -12.46
N LEU A 76 9.67 1.07 -13.07
CA LEU A 76 9.05 -0.25 -13.20
C LEU A 76 8.88 -0.90 -11.82
N VAL A 77 9.97 -0.94 -11.05
CA VAL A 77 9.95 -1.50 -9.68
C VAL A 77 8.94 -0.76 -8.81
N LEU A 78 8.93 0.58 -8.88
CA LEU A 78 7.98 1.40 -8.14
C LEU A 78 6.52 1.13 -8.53
N THR A 79 6.26 0.84 -9.82
CA THR A 79 4.94 0.46 -10.32
C THR A 79 4.48 -0.90 -9.78
N VAL A 80 5.37 -1.87 -9.66
CA VAL A 80 5.06 -3.16 -9.03
C VAL A 80 4.70 -2.94 -7.56
N GLY A 81 5.52 -2.17 -6.82
CA GLY A 81 5.27 -1.89 -5.41
C GLY A 81 3.92 -1.23 -5.17
N LEU A 82 3.63 -0.13 -5.87
CA LEU A 82 2.36 0.59 -5.68
C LEU A 82 1.13 -0.27 -6.06
N MET A 83 1.25 -1.21 -7.01
CA MET A 83 0.16 -2.11 -7.37
C MET A 83 -0.08 -3.16 -6.28
N LEU A 84 0.97 -3.64 -5.61
CA LEU A 84 0.82 -4.53 -4.46
C LEU A 84 0.12 -3.80 -3.29
N THR A 85 0.53 -2.56 -2.99
CA THR A 85 -0.13 -1.71 -1.98
C THR A 85 -1.61 -1.50 -2.33
N PHE A 86 -1.92 -1.20 -3.59
CA PHE A 86 -3.30 -1.06 -4.07
C PHE A 86 -4.11 -2.35 -3.86
N CYS A 87 -3.56 -3.50 -4.24
CA CYS A 87 -4.21 -4.79 -4.09
C CYS A 87 -4.50 -5.12 -2.63
N ALA A 88 -3.59 -4.82 -1.70
CA ALA A 88 -3.81 -5.00 -0.27
C ALA A 88 -5.05 -4.21 0.20
N GLY A 89 -5.08 -2.90 -0.07
CA GLY A 89 -6.23 -2.07 0.29
C GLY A 89 -7.53 -2.53 -0.38
N PHE A 90 -7.48 -2.83 -1.68
CA PHE A 90 -8.65 -3.23 -2.46
C PHE A 90 -9.25 -4.56 -1.97
N MET A 91 -8.43 -5.55 -1.66
CA MET A 91 -8.89 -6.84 -1.12
C MET A 91 -9.58 -6.65 0.24
N ALA A 92 -9.02 -5.82 1.12
CA ALA A 92 -9.60 -5.51 2.41
C ALA A 92 -10.96 -4.81 2.29
N ILE A 93 -11.04 -3.74 1.49
CA ILE A 93 -12.29 -3.02 1.26
C ILE A 93 -13.35 -3.91 0.60
N SER A 94 -12.95 -4.75 -0.36
CA SER A 94 -13.87 -5.69 -1.02
C SER A 94 -14.42 -6.72 -0.04
N PHE A 95 -13.56 -7.28 0.82
CA PHE A 95 -13.98 -8.24 1.84
C PHE A 95 -14.99 -7.63 2.81
N TRP A 96 -14.69 -6.47 3.39
CA TRP A 96 -15.58 -5.80 4.35
C TRP A 96 -16.89 -5.33 3.70
N SER A 97 -16.83 -4.88 2.45
CA SER A 97 -18.03 -4.57 1.66
C SER A 97 -18.94 -5.78 1.48
N PHE A 98 -18.36 -6.94 1.16
CA PHE A 98 -19.09 -8.21 1.03
C PHE A 98 -19.71 -8.64 2.37
N TYR A 99 -18.95 -8.48 3.46
CA TYR A 99 -19.41 -8.76 4.82
C TYR A 99 -20.43 -7.74 5.35
N ARG A 100 -20.68 -6.65 4.60
CA ARG A 100 -21.54 -5.50 4.97
C ARG A 100 -21.13 -4.82 6.27
N ASP A 101 -19.83 -4.79 6.53
CA ASP A 101 -19.25 -4.12 7.68
C ASP A 101 -18.51 -2.87 7.23
N PHE A 102 -18.93 -1.71 7.72
CA PHE A 102 -18.46 -0.39 7.29
C PHE A 102 -17.76 0.39 8.41
N ASP A 103 -17.12 -0.33 9.33
CA ASP A 103 -16.39 0.30 10.43
C ASP A 103 -15.28 1.24 9.93
N PRO A 104 -15.38 2.56 10.19
CA PRO A 104 -14.44 3.55 9.69
C PRO A 104 -13.00 3.30 10.14
N LEU A 105 -12.79 2.66 11.29
CA LEU A 105 -11.45 2.40 11.82
C LEU A 105 -10.67 1.43 10.93
N TRP A 106 -11.37 0.49 10.29
CA TRP A 106 -10.77 -0.49 9.37
C TRP A 106 -10.88 -0.05 7.92
N TRP A 107 -11.93 0.67 7.56
CA TRP A 107 -12.10 1.21 6.21
C TRP A 107 -11.09 2.31 5.89
N GLY A 108 -10.83 3.24 6.81
CA GLY A 108 -9.97 4.39 6.57
C GLY A 108 -8.56 4.00 6.10
N PRO A 109 -7.80 3.21 6.88
CA PRO A 109 -6.45 2.78 6.51
C PRO A 109 -6.43 1.96 5.21
N ASN A 110 -7.37 1.05 5.01
CA ASN A 110 -7.45 0.22 3.80
C ASN A 110 -7.83 1.03 2.55
N ALA A 111 -8.67 2.06 2.70
CA ALA A 111 -8.98 2.98 1.62
C ALA A 111 -7.76 3.84 1.25
N LEU A 112 -6.94 4.25 2.24
CA LEU A 112 -5.69 4.96 1.97
C LEU A 112 -4.69 4.08 1.19
N LEU A 113 -4.58 2.79 1.54
CA LEU A 113 -3.77 1.81 0.80
C LEU A 113 -4.23 1.67 -0.66
N MET A 114 -5.47 1.98 -0.98
CA MET A 114 -5.99 1.94 -2.34
C MET A 114 -5.84 3.30 -3.07
N ILE A 115 -6.22 4.40 -2.43
CA ILE A 115 -6.30 5.73 -3.05
C ILE A 115 -4.90 6.29 -3.34
N VAL A 116 -3.96 6.17 -2.40
CA VAL A 116 -2.60 6.72 -2.56
C VAL A 116 -1.86 6.12 -3.76
N PRO A 117 -1.76 4.79 -3.94
CA PRO A 117 -1.12 4.22 -5.12
C PRO A 117 -1.87 4.52 -6.42
N ALA A 118 -3.20 4.66 -6.40
CA ALA A 118 -3.95 5.07 -7.58
C ALA A 118 -3.59 6.50 -8.03
N LEU A 119 -3.50 7.44 -7.09
CA LEU A 119 -3.05 8.81 -7.35
C LEU A 119 -1.58 8.86 -7.81
N ALA A 120 -0.72 8.05 -7.19
CA ALA A 120 0.68 7.89 -7.59
C ALA A 120 0.82 7.39 -9.03
N PHE A 121 0.04 6.36 -9.39
CA PHE A 121 -0.02 5.83 -10.75
C PHE A 121 -0.55 6.87 -11.74
N GLY A 122 -1.66 7.55 -11.43
CA GLY A 122 -2.18 8.65 -12.26
C GLY A 122 -1.14 9.73 -12.52
N SER A 123 -0.38 10.12 -11.49
CA SER A 123 0.74 11.06 -11.64
C SER A 123 1.89 10.53 -12.49
N MET A 124 2.12 9.22 -12.52
CA MET A 124 3.10 8.62 -13.44
C MET A 124 2.62 8.69 -14.88
N VAL A 125 1.34 8.40 -15.13
CA VAL A 125 0.72 8.45 -16.46
C VAL A 125 0.74 9.87 -17.02
N CYS A 126 0.21 10.86 -16.29
CA CYS A 126 0.17 12.25 -16.75
C CYS A 126 1.57 12.76 -17.15
N ARG A 127 2.59 12.50 -16.32
CA ARG A 127 3.97 12.93 -16.64
C ARG A 127 4.52 12.27 -17.90
N ARG A 128 4.16 11.00 -18.16
CA ARG A 128 4.60 10.31 -19.39
C ARG A 128 3.91 10.89 -20.63
N LEU A 129 2.62 11.22 -20.53
CA LEU A 129 1.88 11.88 -21.61
C LEU A 129 2.47 13.25 -21.94
N GLU A 130 2.70 14.10 -20.94
CA GLU A 130 3.36 15.41 -21.12
C GLU A 130 4.73 15.29 -21.79
N THR A 131 5.52 14.26 -21.43
CA THR A 131 6.84 14.04 -22.03
C THR A 131 6.74 13.58 -23.49
N ALA A 132 5.68 12.84 -23.84
CA ALA A 132 5.45 12.37 -25.21
C ALA A 132 4.96 13.51 -26.12
N GLU A 133 4.04 14.34 -25.63
CA GLU A 133 3.54 15.52 -26.34
C GLU A 133 4.65 16.54 -26.61
N ASN A 134 5.53 16.80 -25.64
CA ASN A 134 6.67 17.71 -25.81
C ASN A 134 7.75 17.20 -26.80
N ARG A 135 7.66 15.96 -27.26
CA ARG A 135 8.59 15.35 -28.22
C ARG A 135 8.01 15.22 -29.63
N ALA A 136 6.73 15.49 -29.81
CA ALA A 136 6.02 15.48 -31.09
C ALA A 136 6.12 16.86 -31.75
#